data_AF-A0A2V7X668-F1
#
_entry.id   AF-A0A2V7X668-F1
#
_cell.length_a   1.000
_cell.length_b   1.000
_cell.length_c   1.000
_cell.angle_alpha   90.00
_cell.angle_beta   90.00
_cell.angle_gamma   90.00
#
_symmetry.space_group_name_H-M   'P 1'
#
loop_
_entity.id
_entity.type
_entity.pdbx_description
1 polymer ?
#
loop_
_entity_poly.entity_id
_entity_poly.type
_entity_poly.pdbx_seq_one_letter_code
_entity_poly.pdbx_strand_id
1 'polypeptide(L)'
;MGHGVTALTHSGDRDQGIGIRKAAWWKLLCILFLFISGCAAQKVAITFDDLPLNGDLPPGVTRVQIARDTIAVLEKAHMPPAYGFINAKKLEGNADAAEALKVWAAAEPFGTHTYSHLDLNQNPAEAFDREVDENEPALELLAKPGQEWHWLRYPFLREGDTVEKRRAVRSYLQGHHYRIAQVTLDWEDYLWNSAYARCEAKQDEKSIAWLRSSYLNIASSYLDLGRNMAKLVYGHDINHVLLLHLGAFSSTILPDVFELMKQKGFEPVTLEEAQSDAAYEGDPDAGSQYGGTLLEQWMDARKIKYPPVMAKPYKEIKEICQ
;
A
#
# COMPACT_ATOMS: atom_id res chain seq x y z
N MET A 1 -27.45 66.23 77.27
CA MET A 1 -27.10 65.83 75.89
C MET A 1 -28.16 64.82 75.46
N GLY A 2 -29.17 65.30 74.72
CA GLY A 2 -30.45 64.62 74.44
C GLY A 2 -30.30 63.46 73.45
N HIS A 3 -31.00 62.32 73.58
CA HIS A 3 -32.45 62.06 73.55
C HIS A 3 -33.12 62.29 72.18
N GLY A 4 -33.39 61.18 71.48
CA GLY A 4 -34.76 60.90 71.02
C GLY A 4 -35.04 60.64 69.53
N VAL A 5 -35.51 59.40 69.25
CA VAL A 5 -36.75 59.01 68.53
C VAL A 5 -36.83 58.96 66.98
N THR A 6 -37.48 57.88 66.49
CA THR A 6 -38.42 57.72 65.31
C THR A 6 -37.87 57.85 63.89
N ALA A 7 -38.01 56.89 62.95
CA ALA A 7 -39.18 56.22 62.31
C ALA A 7 -39.68 56.92 61.03
N LEU A 8 -39.89 56.12 59.95
CA LEU A 8 -40.83 56.29 58.80
C LEU A 8 -40.56 57.54 57.90
N THR A 9 -40.84 57.64 56.60
CA THR A 9 -41.83 57.05 55.66
C THR A 9 -41.51 57.55 54.23
N HIS A 10 -41.90 56.76 53.20
CA HIS A 10 -42.53 57.10 51.89
C HIS A 10 -41.98 58.27 51.01
N SER A 11 -42.05 58.31 49.67
CA SER A 11 -42.98 57.74 48.67
C SER A 11 -42.48 58.02 47.23
N GLY A 12 -42.85 57.14 46.28
CA GLY A 12 -43.29 57.47 44.91
C GLY A 12 -42.22 57.84 43.87
N ASP A 13 -42.37 57.59 42.58
CA ASP A 13 -43.34 56.81 41.79
C ASP A 13 -42.75 56.67 40.37
N ARG A 14 -43.28 55.72 39.58
CA ARG A 14 -42.88 55.40 38.20
C ARG A 14 -43.53 56.34 37.18
N ASP A 15 -42.87 56.54 36.03
CA ASP A 15 -43.49 56.68 34.69
C ASP A 15 -42.36 56.64 33.62
N GLN A 16 -42.19 55.59 32.82
CA GLN A 16 -42.88 55.22 31.56
C GLN A 16 -42.73 56.20 30.38
N GLY A 17 -42.18 55.73 29.24
CA GLY A 17 -42.38 56.39 27.94
C GLY A 17 -41.30 56.24 26.85
N ILE A 18 -41.26 55.06 26.21
CA ILE A 18 -41.19 54.78 24.74
C ILE A 18 -40.49 55.79 23.80
N GLY A 19 -39.52 55.33 22.97
CA GLY A 19 -39.06 56.09 21.80
C GLY A 19 -37.89 55.53 20.98
N ILE A 20 -38.20 54.59 20.09
CA ILE A 20 -37.49 54.12 18.86
C ILE A 20 -36.29 54.95 18.35
N ARG A 21 -35.15 54.29 18.08
CA ARG A 21 -34.36 54.44 16.83
C ARG A 21 -33.40 53.26 16.62
N LYS A 22 -33.79 52.34 15.74
CA LYS A 22 -32.93 51.31 15.14
C LYS A 22 -32.03 51.97 14.09
N ALA A 23 -30.71 51.94 14.26
CA ALA A 23 -29.76 52.11 13.15
C ALA A 23 -28.36 51.57 13.50
N ALA A 24 -28.08 50.40 12.93
CA ALA A 24 -26.86 50.06 12.19
C ALA A 24 -25.49 50.17 12.87
N TRP A 25 -25.09 49.14 13.62
CA TRP A 25 -23.68 48.77 13.79
C TRP A 25 -23.54 47.24 13.72
N TRP A 26 -23.72 46.68 12.52
CA TRP A 26 -23.33 45.30 12.21
C TRP A 26 -22.33 45.38 11.07
N LYS A 27 -21.13 44.81 11.29
CA LYS A 27 -19.95 44.61 10.41
C LYS A 27 -18.73 45.03 11.25
N LEU A 28 -17.74 44.21 11.57
CA LEU A 28 -17.13 43.13 10.81
C LEU A 28 -16.37 42.26 11.85
N LEU A 29 -16.80 41.01 12.07
CA LEU A 29 -15.91 39.99 12.62
C LEU A 29 -15.73 38.97 11.50
N CYS A 30 -14.82 39.29 10.58
CA CYS A 30 -14.35 38.33 9.59
C CYS A 30 -13.60 37.24 10.36
N ILE A 31 -14.28 36.15 10.69
CA ILE A 31 -13.64 34.90 11.08
C ILE A 31 -12.97 34.38 9.82
N LEU A 32 -11.69 34.71 9.67
CA LEU A 32 -10.80 34.10 8.70
C LEU A 32 -10.48 32.69 9.23
N PHE A 33 -11.39 31.73 9.02
CA PHE A 33 -10.99 30.33 9.02
C PHE A 33 -10.12 30.14 7.78
N LEU A 34 -8.82 30.40 7.94
CA LEU A 34 -7.80 29.84 7.08
C LEU A 34 -8.00 28.32 7.14
N PHE A 35 -8.69 27.78 6.13
CA PHE A 35 -8.49 26.41 5.71
C PHE A 35 -7.03 26.30 5.27
N ILE A 36 -6.15 26.09 6.24
CA ILE A 36 -4.90 25.40 5.98
C ILE A 36 -5.36 23.98 5.64
N SER A 37 -5.75 23.76 4.39
CA SER A 37 -5.64 22.43 3.81
C SER A 37 -4.15 22.15 3.86
N GLY A 38 -3.70 21.60 4.99
CA GLY A 38 -2.38 21.00 5.08
C GLY A 38 -2.32 20.04 3.91
N CYS A 39 -1.42 20.29 2.97
CA CYS A 39 -1.06 19.33 1.97
C CYS A 39 -0.36 18.21 2.74
N ALA A 40 -1.14 17.39 3.44
CA ALA A 40 -0.62 16.24 4.16
C ALA A 40 -0.03 15.34 3.09
N ALA A 41 1.26 15.01 3.25
CA ALA A 41 1.92 14.09 2.35
C ALA A 41 1.13 12.77 2.35
N GLN A 42 0.93 12.21 1.17
CA GLN A 42 0.10 11.02 1.06
C GLN A 42 0.93 9.81 1.48
N LYS A 43 0.46 9.11 2.50
CA LYS A 43 1.22 8.00 3.08
C LYS A 43 1.21 6.79 2.17
N VAL A 44 2.31 6.05 2.14
CA VAL A 44 2.44 4.83 1.35
C VAL A 44 3.34 3.81 2.03
N ALA A 45 2.85 2.58 2.18
CA ALA A 45 3.67 1.44 2.56
C ALA A 45 4.28 0.78 1.32
N ILE A 46 5.56 0.42 1.39
CA ILE A 46 6.25 -0.33 0.33
C ILE A 46 6.28 -1.80 0.73
N THR A 47 5.86 -2.68 -0.19
CA THR A 47 5.81 -4.13 0.03
C THR A 47 6.43 -4.86 -1.15
N PHE A 48 7.00 -6.02 -0.88
CA PHE A 48 7.67 -6.86 -1.87
C PHE A 48 7.04 -8.25 -1.89
N ASP A 49 6.56 -8.66 -3.05
CA ASP A 49 6.04 -10.01 -3.26
C ASP A 49 7.14 -10.93 -3.80
N ASP A 50 6.78 -12.21 -3.87
CA ASP A 50 7.56 -13.25 -4.53
C ASP A 50 8.91 -13.60 -3.88
N LEU A 51 9.09 -13.32 -2.59
CA LEU A 51 10.31 -13.69 -1.90
C LEU A 51 10.59 -15.22 -2.00
N PRO A 52 11.85 -15.63 -2.17
CA PRO A 52 13.08 -14.81 -2.16
C PRO A 52 13.49 -14.20 -3.52
N LEU A 53 12.70 -14.41 -4.59
CA LEU A 53 13.00 -13.86 -5.92
C LEU A 53 11.77 -13.92 -6.85
N ASN A 54 11.53 -12.82 -7.53
CA ASN A 54 10.76 -12.70 -8.77
C ASN A 54 11.71 -12.56 -9.98
N GLY A 55 11.39 -13.29 -11.05
CA GLY A 55 12.14 -13.23 -12.31
C GLY A 55 13.48 -13.96 -12.30
N ASP A 56 14.29 -13.68 -13.32
CA ASP A 56 15.57 -14.34 -13.57
C ASP A 56 16.74 -13.66 -12.83
N LEU A 57 17.80 -14.42 -12.57
CA LEU A 57 19.07 -13.90 -12.02
C LEU A 57 20.01 -13.47 -13.16
N PRO A 58 20.67 -12.30 -13.06
CA PRO A 58 21.83 -12.00 -13.88
C PRO A 58 22.97 -13.02 -13.64
N PRO A 59 23.88 -13.23 -14.60
CA PRO A 59 25.01 -14.15 -14.43
C PRO A 59 25.86 -13.81 -13.21
N GLY A 60 26.09 -14.80 -12.34
CA GLY A 60 26.93 -14.64 -11.13
C GLY A 60 26.25 -13.93 -9.96
N VAL A 61 25.01 -13.45 -10.12
CA VAL A 61 24.22 -12.85 -9.03
C VAL A 61 23.41 -13.94 -8.32
N THR A 62 23.31 -13.83 -6.99
CA THR A 62 22.57 -14.77 -6.14
C THR A 62 21.33 -14.10 -5.53
N ARG A 63 20.36 -14.89 -5.06
CA ARG A 63 19.18 -14.34 -4.36
C ARG A 63 19.58 -13.65 -3.08
N VAL A 64 20.57 -14.20 -2.39
CA VAL A 64 21.15 -13.60 -1.19
C VAL A 64 21.72 -12.21 -1.48
N GLN A 65 22.40 -12.04 -2.62
CA GLN A 65 22.94 -10.74 -3.02
C GLN A 65 21.81 -9.74 -3.29
N ILE A 66 20.78 -10.14 -4.05
CA ILE A 66 19.61 -9.28 -4.33
C ILE A 66 18.93 -8.84 -3.03
N ALA A 67 18.65 -9.77 -2.11
CA ALA A 67 18.04 -9.45 -0.83
C ALA A 67 18.89 -8.44 -0.04
N ARG A 68 20.20 -8.69 0.10
CA ARG A 68 21.11 -7.77 0.82
C ARG A 68 21.16 -6.38 0.18
N ASP A 69 21.26 -6.30 -1.14
CA ASP A 69 21.39 -5.03 -1.84
C ASP A 69 20.10 -4.23 -1.78
N THR A 70 18.94 -4.89 -1.88
CA THR A 70 17.63 -4.24 -1.70
C THR A 70 17.46 -3.73 -0.27
N ILE A 71 17.79 -4.52 0.75
CA ILE A 71 17.75 -4.08 2.16
C ILE A 71 18.67 -2.88 2.39
N ALA A 72 19.90 -2.91 1.86
CA ALA A 72 20.84 -1.80 1.98
C ALA A 72 20.31 -0.51 1.34
N VAL A 73 19.54 -0.62 0.25
CA VAL A 73 18.86 0.53 -0.38
C VAL A 73 17.73 1.07 0.50
N LEU A 74 16.92 0.19 1.11
CA LEU A 74 15.86 0.57 2.06
C LEU A 74 16.44 1.29 3.28
N GLU A 75 17.48 0.73 3.90
CA GLU A 75 18.19 1.30 5.04
C GLU A 75 18.78 2.67 4.71
N LYS A 76 19.50 2.79 3.59
CA LYS A 76 20.11 4.05 3.16
C LYS A 76 19.07 5.15 2.92
N ALA A 77 17.91 4.77 2.40
CA ALA A 77 16.80 5.68 2.18
C ALA A 77 15.98 5.98 3.45
N HIS A 78 16.33 5.37 4.59
CA HIS A 78 15.60 5.46 5.86
C HIS A 78 14.13 5.07 5.71
N MET A 79 13.87 4.04 4.91
CA MET A 79 12.51 3.53 4.74
C MET A 79 12.01 2.88 6.04
N PRO A 80 10.72 3.05 6.39
CA PRO A 80 10.07 2.19 7.37
C PRO A 80 10.16 0.72 6.96
N PRO A 81 10.04 -0.21 7.92
CA PRO A 81 10.10 -1.64 7.62
C PRO A 81 9.13 -2.05 6.50
N ALA A 82 9.65 -2.77 5.51
CA ALA A 82 8.95 -3.17 4.30
C ALA A 82 8.61 -4.66 4.34
N TYR A 83 7.33 -5.01 4.21
CA TYR A 83 6.94 -6.42 4.21
C TYR A 83 7.42 -7.15 2.96
N GLY A 84 8.01 -8.32 3.16
CA GLY A 84 8.26 -9.31 2.12
C GLY A 84 7.29 -10.49 2.21
N PHE A 85 6.55 -10.80 1.14
CA PHE A 85 5.60 -11.92 1.09
C PHE A 85 6.26 -13.16 0.46
N ILE A 86 6.28 -14.26 1.21
CA ILE A 86 7.13 -15.44 0.96
C ILE A 86 6.37 -16.54 0.23
N ASN A 87 7.04 -17.19 -0.74
CA ASN A 87 6.64 -18.48 -1.31
C ASN A 87 7.64 -19.58 -0.95
N ALA A 88 7.34 -20.41 0.05
CA ALA A 88 8.30 -21.39 0.56
C ALA A 88 8.61 -22.53 -0.42
N LYS A 89 7.78 -22.77 -1.44
CA LYS A 89 8.12 -23.74 -2.51
C LYS A 89 9.43 -23.39 -3.22
N LYS A 90 9.79 -22.11 -3.28
CA LYS A 90 11.06 -21.65 -3.87
C LYS A 90 12.30 -22.11 -3.09
N LEU A 91 12.12 -22.67 -1.89
CA LEU A 91 13.20 -23.19 -1.03
C LEU A 91 13.60 -24.62 -1.36
N GLU A 92 12.72 -25.40 -2.00
CA GLU A 92 12.95 -26.82 -2.28
C GLU A 92 14.25 -27.01 -3.10
N GLY A 93 15.23 -27.70 -2.50
CA GLY A 93 16.53 -27.95 -3.13
C GLY A 93 17.39 -26.70 -3.37
N ASN A 94 17.05 -25.55 -2.78
CA ASN A 94 17.70 -24.28 -3.07
C ASN A 94 18.23 -23.58 -1.81
N ALA A 95 19.50 -23.87 -1.46
CA ALA A 95 20.15 -23.28 -0.29
C ALA A 95 20.32 -21.75 -0.38
N ASP A 96 20.52 -21.22 -1.59
CA ASP A 96 20.60 -19.76 -1.83
C ASP A 96 19.25 -19.07 -1.54
N ALA A 97 18.14 -19.67 -1.95
CA ALA A 97 16.81 -19.18 -1.63
C ALA A 97 16.54 -19.17 -0.11
N ALA A 98 16.90 -20.25 0.59
CA ALA A 98 16.74 -20.34 2.04
C ALA A 98 17.57 -19.30 2.79
N GLU A 99 18.81 -19.07 2.35
CA GLU A 99 19.67 -18.06 2.96
C GLU A 99 19.19 -16.64 2.66
N ALA A 100 18.65 -16.38 1.46
CA ALA A 100 18.09 -15.08 1.11
C ALA A 100 16.88 -14.71 2.01
N LEU A 101 16.02 -15.68 2.33
CA LEU A 101 14.92 -15.44 3.27
C LEU A 101 15.39 -15.14 4.69
N LYS A 102 16.45 -15.82 5.18
CA LYS A 102 17.02 -15.50 6.49
C LYS A 102 17.60 -14.08 6.53
N VAL A 103 18.26 -13.68 5.44
CA VAL A 103 18.77 -12.31 5.29
C VAL A 103 17.62 -11.31 5.36
N TRP A 104 16.53 -11.55 4.64
CA TRP A 104 15.35 -10.69 4.71
C TRP A 104 14.75 -10.64 6.11
N ALA A 105 14.41 -11.80 6.69
CA ALA A 105 13.78 -11.92 8.01
C ALA A 105 14.63 -11.34 9.16
N ALA A 106 15.95 -11.22 8.98
CA ALA A 106 16.81 -10.57 9.95
C ALA A 106 16.57 -9.06 10.02
N ALA A 107 16.25 -8.41 8.89
CA ALA A 107 16.16 -6.96 8.73
C ALA A 107 14.72 -6.43 8.59
N GLU A 108 13.86 -7.17 7.90
CA GLU A 108 12.55 -6.70 7.44
C GLU A 108 11.41 -7.66 7.87
N PRO A 109 10.17 -7.16 8.03
CA PRO A 109 9.01 -7.98 8.32
C PRO A 109 8.61 -8.81 7.09
N PHE A 110 7.78 -9.82 7.32
CA PHE A 110 7.35 -10.73 6.27
C PHE A 110 5.98 -11.32 6.54
N GLY A 111 5.37 -11.83 5.48
CA GLY A 111 4.09 -12.53 5.51
C GLY A 111 4.03 -13.65 4.48
N THR A 112 2.86 -14.28 4.35
CA THR A 112 2.62 -15.37 3.40
C THR A 112 2.18 -14.84 2.04
N HIS A 113 2.74 -15.40 0.97
CA HIS A 113 2.24 -15.27 -0.39
C HIS A 113 1.70 -16.61 -0.93
N THR A 114 1.26 -17.47 -0.01
CA THR A 114 1.03 -18.92 -0.21
C THR A 114 2.30 -19.71 -0.54
N TYR A 115 2.23 -21.03 -0.42
CA TYR A 115 3.36 -21.93 -0.61
C TYR A 115 3.96 -21.84 -2.03
N SER A 116 3.12 -21.99 -3.05
CA SER A 116 3.50 -22.16 -4.45
C SER A 116 3.11 -21.01 -5.38
N HIS A 117 2.58 -19.91 -4.82
CA HIS A 117 1.99 -18.79 -5.58
C HIS A 117 0.71 -19.23 -6.34
N LEU A 118 -0.18 -19.94 -5.65
CA LEU A 118 -1.39 -20.55 -6.22
C LEU A 118 -2.46 -19.51 -6.58
N ASP A 119 -2.95 -19.55 -7.82
CA ASP A 119 -4.06 -18.71 -8.29
C ASP A 119 -5.42 -19.20 -7.76
N LEU A 120 -6.05 -18.47 -6.85
CA LEU A 120 -7.38 -18.80 -6.32
C LEU A 120 -8.48 -18.80 -7.40
N ASN A 121 -8.34 -18.03 -8.48
CA ASN A 121 -9.34 -18.02 -9.55
C ASN A 121 -9.35 -19.37 -10.30
N GLN A 122 -8.21 -20.03 -10.37
CA GLN A 122 -8.04 -21.31 -11.09
C GLN A 122 -8.21 -22.54 -10.20
N ASN A 123 -8.39 -22.34 -8.90
CA ASN A 123 -8.38 -23.41 -7.91
C ASN A 123 -9.61 -23.30 -6.98
N PRO A 124 -9.99 -24.40 -6.31
CA PRO A 124 -11.02 -24.35 -5.26
C PRO A 124 -10.48 -23.66 -4.00
N ALA A 125 -11.38 -23.08 -3.20
CA ALA A 125 -11.02 -22.35 -1.98
C ALA A 125 -10.20 -23.21 -1.00
N GLU A 126 -10.59 -24.48 -0.83
CA GLU A 126 -9.92 -25.41 0.08
C GLU A 126 -8.48 -25.74 -0.36
N ALA A 127 -8.17 -25.62 -1.66
CA ALA A 127 -6.79 -25.78 -2.13
C ALA A 127 -5.95 -24.55 -1.79
N PHE A 128 -6.55 -23.36 -1.81
CA PHE A 128 -5.88 -22.14 -1.39
C PHE A 128 -5.62 -22.11 0.11
N ASP A 129 -6.58 -22.55 0.92
CA ASP A 129 -6.41 -22.65 2.38
C ASP A 129 -5.21 -23.56 2.73
N ARG A 130 -5.09 -24.73 2.10
CA ARG A 130 -3.93 -25.63 2.27
C ARG A 130 -2.62 -24.99 1.84
N GLU A 131 -2.64 -24.15 0.82
CA GLU A 131 -1.47 -23.43 0.33
C GLU A 131 -1.01 -22.33 1.30
N VAL A 132 -1.92 -21.82 2.14
CA VAL A 132 -1.58 -20.95 3.26
C VAL A 132 -0.92 -21.79 4.36
N ASP A 133 -1.58 -22.86 4.81
CA ASP A 133 -1.07 -23.78 5.85
C ASP A 133 0.33 -24.33 5.51
N GLU A 134 0.55 -24.75 4.26
CA GLU A 134 1.81 -25.35 3.80
C GLU A 134 2.98 -24.35 3.80
N ASN A 135 2.70 -23.05 3.77
CA ASN A 135 3.71 -22.00 3.84
C ASN A 135 4.14 -21.68 5.28
N GLU A 136 3.27 -21.93 6.28
CA GLU A 136 3.47 -21.53 7.68
C GLU A 136 4.77 -22.06 8.30
N PRO A 137 5.20 -23.32 8.09
CA PRO A 137 6.43 -23.82 8.72
C PRO A 137 7.68 -23.00 8.37
N ALA A 138 7.74 -22.44 7.16
CA ALA A 138 8.85 -21.55 6.77
C ALA A 138 8.76 -20.19 7.49
N LEU A 139 7.56 -19.64 7.65
CA LEU A 139 7.32 -18.38 8.35
C LEU A 139 7.62 -18.50 9.85
N GLU A 140 7.15 -19.57 10.48
CA GLU A 140 7.42 -19.89 11.89
C GLU A 140 8.91 -20.04 12.17
N LEU A 141 9.64 -20.70 11.26
CA LEU A 141 11.09 -20.89 11.41
C LEU A 141 11.87 -19.57 11.32
N LEU A 142 11.38 -18.62 10.52
CA LEU A 142 12.00 -17.31 10.34
C LEU A 142 11.59 -16.30 11.42
N ALA A 143 10.42 -16.50 12.05
CA ALA A 143 9.84 -15.55 13.00
C ALA A 143 10.64 -15.46 14.29
N LYS A 144 10.90 -14.22 14.72
CA LYS A 144 11.40 -13.95 16.07
C LYS A 144 10.26 -14.20 17.08
N PRO A 145 10.55 -14.58 18.33
CA PRO A 145 9.51 -14.75 19.35
C PRO A 145 8.61 -13.50 19.46
N GLY A 146 7.30 -13.68 19.27
CA GLY A 146 6.30 -12.61 19.32
C GLY A 146 6.22 -11.73 18.06
N GLN A 147 6.92 -12.08 16.98
CA GLN A 147 6.77 -11.41 15.69
C GLN A 147 5.50 -11.90 14.99
N GLU A 148 4.59 -10.98 14.68
CA GLU A 148 3.38 -11.27 13.91
C GLU A 148 3.72 -11.37 12.41
N TRP A 149 3.44 -12.53 11.81
CA TRP A 149 3.66 -12.81 10.38
C TRP A 149 2.38 -13.23 9.66
N HIS A 150 1.23 -13.24 10.35
CA HIS A 150 -0.11 -13.56 9.82
C HIS A 150 -0.64 -12.43 8.92
N TRP A 151 0.13 -12.10 7.89
CA TRP A 151 -0.21 -11.19 6.82
C TRP A 151 -0.20 -11.97 5.52
N LEU A 152 -1.31 -11.91 4.77
CA LEU A 152 -1.43 -12.59 3.48
C LEU A 152 -1.55 -11.58 2.35
N ARG A 153 -0.79 -11.83 1.29
CA ARG A 153 -1.00 -11.23 -0.02
C ARG A 153 -1.48 -12.31 -0.99
N TYR A 154 -2.61 -12.10 -1.65
CA TYR A 154 -3.12 -13.04 -2.64
C TYR A 154 -2.22 -13.05 -3.89
N PRO A 155 -1.74 -14.22 -4.33
CA PRO A 155 -1.14 -14.40 -5.65
C PRO A 155 -1.98 -13.75 -6.75
N PHE A 156 -1.32 -13.03 -7.65
CA PHE A 156 -1.95 -12.32 -8.78
C PHE A 156 -2.99 -11.25 -8.38
N LEU A 157 -3.09 -10.90 -7.09
CA LEU A 157 -4.20 -10.10 -6.54
C LEU A 157 -5.58 -10.69 -6.85
N ARG A 158 -5.66 -12.02 -7.00
CA ARG A 158 -6.88 -12.75 -7.32
C ARG A 158 -7.49 -13.32 -6.05
N GLU A 159 -8.50 -12.61 -5.54
CA GLU A 159 -9.21 -12.96 -4.32
C GLU A 159 -10.40 -13.92 -4.55
N GLY A 160 -10.50 -14.53 -5.72
CA GLY A 160 -11.59 -15.43 -6.11
C GLY A 160 -12.44 -14.86 -7.23
N ASP A 161 -12.70 -15.69 -8.24
CA ASP A 161 -13.45 -15.33 -9.43
C ASP A 161 -14.97 -15.44 -9.24
N THR A 162 -15.39 -16.01 -8.10
CA THR A 162 -16.77 -15.99 -7.59
C THR A 162 -16.80 -15.39 -6.19
N VAL A 163 -17.94 -14.81 -5.81
CA VAL A 163 -18.13 -14.25 -4.46
C VAL A 163 -18.08 -15.34 -3.39
N GLU A 164 -18.50 -16.56 -3.72
CA GLU A 164 -18.46 -17.71 -2.83
C GLU A 164 -17.02 -18.09 -2.49
N LYS A 165 -16.12 -18.16 -3.48
CA LYS A 165 -14.69 -18.46 -3.23
C LYS A 165 -14.03 -17.36 -2.42
N ARG A 166 -14.29 -16.09 -2.76
CA ARG A 166 -13.80 -14.94 -1.99
C ARG A 166 -14.20 -15.03 -0.52
N ARG A 167 -15.50 -15.21 -0.25
CA ARG A 167 -16.03 -15.30 1.12
C ARG A 167 -15.48 -16.52 1.87
N ALA A 168 -15.36 -17.67 1.21
CA ALA A 168 -14.82 -18.88 1.81
C ALA A 168 -13.38 -18.66 2.29
N VAL A 169 -12.48 -18.18 1.41
CA VAL A 169 -11.08 -17.95 1.78
C VAL A 169 -10.96 -16.82 2.81
N ARG A 170 -11.68 -15.71 2.67
CA ARG A 170 -11.63 -14.62 3.68
C ARG A 170 -12.13 -15.08 5.05
N SER A 171 -13.12 -15.98 5.10
CA SER A 171 -13.57 -16.61 6.35
C SER A 171 -12.49 -17.51 6.96
N TYR A 172 -11.80 -18.31 6.15
CA TYR A 172 -10.67 -19.12 6.61
C TYR A 172 -9.56 -18.22 7.17
N LEU A 173 -9.14 -17.19 6.43
CA LEU A 173 -8.10 -16.25 6.86
C LEU A 173 -8.46 -15.55 8.17
N GLN A 174 -9.71 -15.08 8.32
CA GLN A 174 -10.17 -14.48 9.57
C GLN A 174 -10.13 -15.49 10.73
N GLY A 175 -10.56 -16.73 10.50
CA GLY A 175 -10.53 -17.79 11.50
C GLY A 175 -9.11 -18.18 11.94
N HIS A 176 -8.13 -17.95 11.07
CA HIS A 176 -6.69 -18.20 11.29
C HIS A 176 -5.91 -16.92 11.59
N HIS A 177 -6.61 -15.84 11.98
CA HIS A 177 -6.02 -14.55 12.40
C HIS A 177 -5.16 -13.83 11.35
N TYR A 178 -5.30 -14.17 10.07
CA TYR A 178 -4.64 -13.47 8.99
C TYR A 178 -5.24 -12.09 8.72
N ARG A 179 -4.36 -11.12 8.50
CA ARG A 179 -4.67 -9.83 7.90
C ARG A 179 -4.36 -9.89 6.41
N ILE A 180 -5.25 -9.35 5.58
CA ILE A 180 -5.00 -9.28 4.14
C ILE A 180 -4.26 -7.97 3.86
N ALA A 181 -3.08 -8.07 3.26
CA ALA A 181 -2.29 -6.96 2.78
C ALA A 181 -2.81 -6.50 1.42
N GLN A 182 -3.87 -5.69 1.41
CA GLN A 182 -4.44 -5.12 0.21
C GLN A 182 -3.45 -4.21 -0.52
N VAL A 183 -3.56 -4.18 -1.85
CA VAL A 183 -2.76 -3.32 -2.72
C VAL A 183 -3.62 -2.19 -3.25
N THR A 184 -3.06 -0.99 -3.35
CA THR A 184 -3.76 0.17 -3.95
C THR A 184 -2.94 0.84 -5.04
N LEU A 185 -1.63 0.58 -5.10
CA LEU A 185 -0.72 1.05 -6.11
C LEU A 185 0.02 -0.17 -6.67
N ASP A 186 -0.12 -0.41 -7.97
CA ASP A 186 0.56 -1.47 -8.70
C ASP A 186 0.79 -0.99 -10.13
N TRP A 187 1.99 -1.20 -10.65
CA TRP A 187 2.31 -0.95 -12.05
C TRP A 187 3.00 -2.14 -12.72
N GLU A 188 2.86 -3.33 -12.13
CA GLU A 188 3.44 -4.59 -12.61
C GLU A 188 4.96 -4.50 -12.76
N ASP A 189 5.64 -4.02 -11.72
CA ASP A 189 7.09 -3.82 -11.72
C ASP A 189 7.89 -5.09 -12.06
N TYR A 190 7.32 -6.26 -11.75
CA TYR A 190 7.88 -7.58 -12.08
C TYR A 190 8.24 -7.74 -13.56
N LEU A 191 7.56 -7.03 -14.47
CA LEU A 191 7.83 -7.07 -15.91
C LEU A 191 9.29 -6.75 -16.22
N TRP A 192 9.93 -5.88 -15.43
CA TRP A 192 11.30 -5.43 -15.67
C TRP A 192 12.37 -6.36 -15.12
N ASN A 193 12.07 -7.26 -14.17
CA ASN A 193 13.09 -8.07 -13.48
C ASN A 193 13.85 -9.00 -14.43
N SER A 194 13.13 -9.87 -15.15
CA SER A 194 13.75 -10.75 -16.15
C SER A 194 14.33 -9.98 -17.35
N ALA A 195 13.73 -8.86 -17.74
CA ALA A 195 14.28 -8.03 -18.82
C ALA A 195 15.64 -7.43 -18.43
N TYR A 196 15.76 -6.92 -17.21
CA TYR A 196 16.99 -6.42 -16.65
C TYR A 196 18.06 -7.50 -16.58
N ALA A 197 17.75 -8.68 -16.03
CA ALA A 197 18.70 -9.79 -15.95
C ALA A 197 19.26 -10.21 -17.31
N ARG A 198 18.42 -10.24 -18.36
CA ARG A 198 18.85 -10.52 -19.74
C ARG A 198 19.75 -9.42 -20.31
N CYS A 199 19.42 -8.15 -20.07
CA CYS A 199 20.23 -7.03 -20.56
C CYS A 199 21.58 -6.92 -19.84
N GLU A 200 21.62 -7.16 -18.53
CA GLU A 200 22.85 -7.25 -17.74
C GLU A 200 23.76 -8.36 -18.27
N ALA A 201 23.21 -9.54 -18.61
CA ALA A 201 23.98 -10.63 -19.19
C ALA A 201 24.68 -10.26 -20.52
N LYS A 202 24.11 -9.31 -21.27
CA LYS A 202 24.68 -8.79 -22.53
C LYS A 202 25.49 -7.51 -22.35
N GLN A 203 25.53 -6.95 -21.13
CA GLN A 203 26.12 -5.65 -20.84
C GLN A 203 25.58 -4.54 -21.76
N ASP A 204 24.28 -4.57 -22.08
CA ASP A 204 23.63 -3.61 -22.98
C ASP A 204 23.12 -2.39 -22.21
N GLU A 205 24.05 -1.46 -21.95
CA GLU A 205 23.82 -0.21 -21.21
C GLU A 205 22.68 0.64 -21.81
N LYS A 206 22.51 0.62 -23.14
CA LYS A 206 21.46 1.39 -23.81
C LYS A 206 20.08 0.80 -23.47
N SER A 207 19.98 -0.52 -23.50
CA SER A 207 18.75 -1.21 -23.13
C SER A 207 18.45 -1.10 -21.64
N ILE A 208 19.47 -1.15 -20.77
CA ILE A 208 19.31 -0.91 -19.32
C ILE A 208 18.82 0.52 -19.04
N ALA A 209 19.38 1.52 -19.72
CA ALA A 209 18.92 2.91 -19.61
C ALA A 209 17.46 3.07 -20.08
N TRP A 210 17.06 2.36 -21.13
CA TRP A 210 15.67 2.32 -21.56
C TRP A 210 14.75 1.65 -20.53
N LEU A 211 15.17 0.52 -19.93
CA LEU A 211 14.41 -0.14 -18.86
C LEU A 211 14.17 0.79 -17.67
N ARG A 212 15.22 1.50 -17.22
CA ARG A 212 15.12 2.50 -16.16
C ARG A 212 14.12 3.60 -16.49
N SER A 213 14.21 4.17 -17.69
CA SER A 213 13.33 5.26 -18.12
C SER A 213 11.89 4.81 -18.30
N SER A 214 11.67 3.64 -18.91
CA SER A 214 10.32 3.10 -19.13
C SER A 214 9.64 2.72 -17.82
N TYR A 215 10.38 2.15 -16.87
CA TYR A 215 9.91 1.85 -15.52
C TYR A 215 9.40 3.12 -14.83
N LEU A 216 10.23 4.18 -14.75
CA LEU A 216 9.88 5.39 -14.02
C LEU A 216 8.72 6.16 -14.67
N ASN A 217 8.61 6.13 -15.99
CA ASN A 217 7.46 6.72 -16.69
C ASN A 217 6.14 6.00 -16.34
N ILE A 218 6.17 4.67 -16.32
CA ILE A 218 5.01 3.86 -15.95
C ILE A 218 4.69 4.04 -14.47
N ALA A 219 5.66 3.91 -13.57
CA ALA A 219 5.49 4.14 -12.14
C ALA A 219 4.89 5.53 -11.87
N SER A 220 5.40 6.58 -12.52
CA SER A 220 4.89 7.94 -12.37
C SER A 220 3.41 8.06 -12.77
N SER A 221 3.03 7.46 -13.91
CA SER A 221 1.65 7.47 -14.37
C SER A 221 0.71 6.67 -13.46
N TYR A 222 1.16 5.56 -12.89
CA TYR A 222 0.33 4.69 -12.05
C TYR A 222 0.20 5.20 -10.61
N LEU A 223 1.21 5.92 -10.10
CA LEU A 223 1.08 6.68 -8.85
C LEU A 223 -0.03 7.75 -8.97
N ASP A 224 -0.10 8.47 -10.09
CA ASP A 224 -1.17 9.45 -10.33
C ASP A 224 -2.52 8.77 -10.56
N LEU A 225 -2.54 7.63 -11.25
CA LEU A 225 -3.76 6.83 -11.44
C LEU A 225 -4.33 6.37 -10.09
N GLY A 226 -3.52 5.78 -9.22
CA GLY A 226 -3.96 5.28 -7.92
C GLY A 226 -4.59 6.35 -7.04
N ARG A 227 -4.00 7.56 -7.02
CA ARG A 227 -4.60 8.73 -6.35
C ARG A 227 -5.96 9.10 -6.92
N ASN A 228 -6.06 9.11 -8.24
CA ASN A 228 -7.32 9.44 -8.91
C ASN A 228 -8.40 8.38 -8.62
N MET A 229 -8.06 7.10 -8.71
CA MET A 229 -8.97 6.00 -8.38
C MET A 229 -9.41 6.04 -6.91
N ALA A 230 -8.51 6.34 -5.98
CA ALA A 230 -8.87 6.51 -4.57
C ALA A 230 -9.92 7.61 -4.37
N LYS A 231 -9.76 8.77 -5.02
CA LYS A 231 -10.77 9.86 -4.97
C LYS A 231 -12.09 9.45 -5.58
N LEU A 232 -12.07 8.69 -6.68
CA LEU A 232 -13.31 8.20 -7.31
C LEU A 232 -14.03 7.16 -6.45
N VAL A 233 -13.30 6.29 -5.76
CA VAL A 233 -13.86 5.23 -4.92
C VAL A 233 -14.31 5.76 -3.56
N TYR A 234 -13.46 6.53 -2.87
CA TYR A 234 -13.69 6.93 -1.47
C TYR A 234 -14.09 8.40 -1.31
N GLY A 235 -13.96 9.22 -2.36
CA GLY A 235 -14.25 10.66 -2.28
C GLY A 235 -13.16 11.50 -1.61
N HIS A 236 -12.07 10.88 -1.17
CA HIS A 236 -10.92 11.53 -0.54
C HIS A 236 -9.61 10.76 -0.80
N ASP A 237 -8.47 11.36 -0.45
CA ASP A 237 -7.17 10.69 -0.45
C ASP A 237 -7.10 9.64 0.67
N ILE A 238 -6.44 8.51 0.41
CA ILE A 238 -6.22 7.42 1.38
C ILE A 238 -4.73 7.20 1.60
N ASN A 239 -4.37 6.51 2.68
CA ASN A 239 -3.06 5.88 2.77
C ASN A 239 -2.98 4.73 1.77
N HIS A 240 -1.83 4.58 1.12
CA HIS A 240 -1.63 3.59 0.07
C HIS A 240 -0.74 2.43 0.51
N VAL A 241 -0.92 1.29 -0.15
CA VAL A 241 0.03 0.18 -0.16
C VAL A 241 0.50 -0.02 -1.61
N LEU A 242 1.81 0.05 -1.79
CA LEU A 242 2.52 -0.18 -3.03
C LEU A 242 3.03 -1.63 -3.08
N LEU A 243 2.61 -2.34 -4.12
CA LEU A 243 3.15 -3.63 -4.51
C LEU A 243 4.39 -3.44 -5.39
N LEU A 244 5.50 -4.08 -5.00
CA LEU A 244 6.68 -4.35 -5.80
C LEU A 244 7.03 -5.83 -5.73
N HIS A 245 7.95 -6.30 -6.56
CA HIS A 245 8.44 -7.68 -6.49
C HIS A 245 9.96 -7.69 -6.25
N LEU A 246 10.44 -8.51 -5.31
CA LEU A 246 11.88 -8.60 -5.04
C LEU A 246 12.57 -9.33 -6.20
N GLY A 247 13.31 -8.61 -7.03
CA GLY A 247 13.94 -9.18 -8.22
C GLY A 247 15.25 -8.49 -8.60
N ALA A 248 15.81 -8.91 -9.72
CA ALA A 248 17.14 -8.47 -10.15
C ALA A 248 17.24 -6.95 -10.33
N PHE A 249 16.14 -6.26 -10.67
CA PHE A 249 16.19 -4.82 -10.92
C PHE A 249 15.98 -3.97 -9.66
N SER A 250 15.53 -4.58 -8.55
CA SER A 250 15.06 -3.87 -7.35
C SER A 250 16.11 -2.90 -6.80
N SER A 251 17.31 -3.36 -6.45
CA SER A 251 18.36 -2.48 -5.88
C SER A 251 18.83 -1.40 -6.84
N THR A 252 18.74 -1.62 -8.15
CA THR A 252 19.12 -0.67 -9.19
C THR A 252 18.09 0.45 -9.39
N ILE A 253 16.79 0.12 -9.32
CA ILE A 253 15.71 1.06 -9.65
C ILE A 253 15.11 1.76 -8.43
N LEU A 254 15.08 1.10 -7.26
CA LEU A 254 14.43 1.63 -6.05
C LEU A 254 14.90 3.03 -5.63
N PRO A 255 16.19 3.40 -5.70
CA PRO A 255 16.61 4.76 -5.35
C PRO A 255 15.87 5.84 -6.18
N ASP A 256 15.61 5.58 -7.46
CA ASP A 256 14.87 6.51 -8.31
C ASP A 256 13.37 6.48 -8.04
N VAL A 257 12.82 5.30 -7.71
CA VAL A 257 11.41 5.17 -7.30
C VAL A 257 11.15 5.99 -6.05
N PHE A 258 12.05 5.96 -5.07
CA PHE A 258 11.92 6.71 -3.83
C PHE A 258 11.99 8.22 -4.06
N GLU A 259 12.91 8.66 -4.93
CA GLU A 259 13.00 10.07 -5.31
C GLU A 259 11.74 10.51 -6.09
N LEU A 260 11.23 9.69 -7.00
CA LEU A 260 9.97 9.94 -7.72
C LEU A 260 8.78 10.06 -6.75
N MET A 261 8.67 9.14 -5.79
CA MET A 261 7.62 9.15 -4.76
C MET A 261 7.70 10.44 -3.93
N LYS A 262 8.89 10.81 -3.49
CA LYS A 262 9.14 12.05 -2.74
C LYS A 262 8.77 13.28 -3.56
N GLN A 263 9.16 13.35 -4.84
CA GLN A 263 8.79 14.45 -5.74
C GLN A 263 7.27 14.54 -5.95
N LYS A 264 6.59 13.40 -5.93
CA LYS A 264 5.12 13.33 -5.96
C LYS A 264 4.47 13.56 -4.59
N GLY A 265 5.22 13.84 -3.53
CA GLY A 265 4.68 14.14 -2.21
C GLY A 265 4.11 12.91 -1.47
N PHE A 266 4.67 11.73 -1.73
CA PHE A 266 4.40 10.55 -0.92
C PHE A 266 5.31 10.48 0.31
N GLU A 267 4.75 10.02 1.43
CA GLU A 267 5.46 9.79 2.69
C GLU A 267 5.50 8.29 2.99
N PRO A 268 6.67 7.66 3.06
CA PRO A 268 6.77 6.23 3.40
C PRO A 268 6.27 5.95 4.82
N VAL A 269 5.45 4.92 5.00
CA VAL A 269 4.96 4.41 6.31
C VAL A 269 5.01 2.89 6.36
N THR A 270 4.74 2.27 7.53
CA THR A 270 4.65 0.80 7.61
C THR A 270 3.32 0.30 7.03
N LEU A 271 3.25 -1.00 6.69
CA LEU A 271 2.02 -1.63 6.21
C LEU A 271 0.87 -1.51 7.22
N GLU A 272 1.17 -1.67 8.52
CA GLU A 272 0.19 -1.52 9.59
C GLU A 272 -0.40 -0.12 9.63
N GLU A 273 0.44 0.91 9.47
CA GLU A 273 -0.01 2.29 9.45
C GLU A 273 -0.82 2.60 8.19
N ALA A 274 -0.37 2.14 7.01
CA ALA A 274 -1.12 2.32 5.78
C ALA A 274 -2.52 1.70 5.87
N GLN A 275 -2.61 0.45 6.34
CA GLN A 275 -3.89 -0.24 6.50
C GLN A 275 -4.67 0.08 7.77
N SER A 276 -4.22 1.06 8.57
CA SER A 276 -5.05 1.64 9.64
C SER A 276 -6.07 2.66 9.10
N ASP A 277 -5.95 3.05 7.83
CA ASP A 277 -6.94 3.87 7.13
C ASP A 277 -8.27 3.11 6.97
N ALA A 278 -9.39 3.79 7.22
CA ALA A 278 -10.73 3.22 7.14
C ALA A 278 -11.08 2.66 5.75
N ALA A 279 -10.38 3.10 4.69
CA ALA A 279 -10.49 2.52 3.35
C ALA A 279 -10.26 1.00 3.33
N TYR A 280 -9.45 0.47 4.25
CA TYR A 280 -9.10 -0.96 4.33
C TYR A 280 -10.08 -1.79 5.18
N GLU A 281 -11.07 -1.17 5.82
CA GLU A 281 -12.14 -1.88 6.53
C GLU A 281 -13.17 -2.50 5.55
N GLY A 282 -13.24 -1.95 4.33
CA GLY A 282 -14.22 -2.33 3.33
C GLY A 282 -13.79 -3.55 2.50
N ASP A 283 -14.76 -4.41 2.20
CA ASP A 283 -14.65 -5.49 1.24
C ASP A 283 -15.60 -5.23 0.05
N PRO A 284 -15.12 -5.18 -1.20
CA PRO A 284 -15.97 -5.13 -2.39
C PRO A 284 -16.99 -6.27 -2.47
N ASP A 285 -16.73 -7.40 -1.81
CA ASP A 285 -17.60 -8.57 -1.70
C ASP A 285 -18.14 -9.06 -3.06
N ALA A 286 -17.23 -9.10 -4.03
CA ALA A 286 -17.51 -9.49 -5.41
C ALA A 286 -16.39 -10.39 -5.96
N GLY A 287 -16.77 -11.37 -6.78
CA GLY A 287 -15.80 -12.16 -7.54
C GLY A 287 -15.18 -11.35 -8.68
N SER A 288 -13.90 -11.56 -8.97
CA SER A 288 -13.19 -10.91 -10.07
C SER A 288 -12.40 -11.92 -10.88
N GLN A 289 -12.66 -11.98 -12.19
CA GLN A 289 -11.92 -12.84 -13.12
C GLN A 289 -10.48 -12.38 -13.31
N TYR A 290 -10.23 -11.07 -13.20
CA TYR A 290 -8.94 -10.47 -13.50
C TYR A 290 -8.07 -10.28 -12.25
N GLY A 291 -8.67 -10.18 -11.07
CA GLY A 291 -8.01 -9.72 -9.85
C GLY A 291 -7.88 -8.19 -9.85
N GLY A 292 -6.88 -7.69 -9.15
CA GLY A 292 -6.49 -6.28 -9.16
C GLY A 292 -6.37 -5.67 -7.78
N THR A 293 -5.87 -4.44 -7.74
CA THR A 293 -5.80 -3.62 -6.53
C THR A 293 -7.18 -3.41 -5.91
N LEU A 294 -7.24 -3.13 -4.61
CA LEU A 294 -8.48 -2.83 -3.88
C LEU A 294 -9.29 -1.70 -4.56
N LEU A 295 -8.59 -0.73 -5.15
CA LEU A 295 -9.23 0.37 -5.89
C LEU A 295 -9.95 -0.15 -7.13
N GLU A 296 -9.30 -0.97 -7.95
CA GLU A 296 -9.88 -1.58 -9.15
C GLU A 296 -11.06 -2.48 -8.78
N GLN A 297 -10.92 -3.31 -7.74
CA GLN A 297 -12.01 -4.15 -7.25
C GLN A 297 -13.26 -3.32 -6.85
N TRP A 298 -13.07 -2.18 -6.16
CA TRP A 298 -14.18 -1.29 -5.84
C TRP A 298 -14.76 -0.58 -7.06
N MET A 299 -13.92 -0.18 -8.01
CA MET A 299 -14.37 0.44 -9.25
C MET A 299 -15.26 -0.53 -10.03
N ASP A 300 -14.88 -1.80 -10.13
CA ASP A 300 -15.67 -2.85 -10.77
C ASP A 300 -16.99 -3.08 -10.03
N ALA A 301 -16.93 -3.31 -8.71
CA ALA A 301 -18.11 -3.57 -7.88
C ALA A 301 -19.14 -2.42 -7.94
N ARG A 302 -18.66 -1.17 -8.04
CA ARG A 302 -19.50 0.04 -8.11
C ARG A 302 -19.74 0.53 -9.54
N LYS A 303 -19.22 -0.15 -10.56
CA LYS A 303 -19.30 0.21 -11.98
C LYS A 303 -18.81 1.63 -12.27
N ILE A 304 -17.75 2.06 -11.57
CA ILE A 304 -17.10 3.35 -11.79
C ILE A 304 -16.22 3.25 -13.04
N LYS A 305 -16.32 4.26 -13.92
CA LYS A 305 -15.50 4.31 -15.12
C LYS A 305 -14.02 4.52 -14.79
N TYR A 306 -13.16 3.65 -15.30
CA TYR A 306 -11.71 3.78 -15.20
C TYR A 306 -11.17 5.07 -15.81
N PRO A 307 -10.26 5.79 -15.13
CA PRO A 307 -9.49 6.85 -15.74
C PRO A 307 -8.61 6.29 -16.87
N PRO A 308 -8.25 7.11 -17.87
CA PRO A 308 -7.23 6.72 -18.83
C PRO A 308 -5.89 6.55 -18.12
N VAL A 309 -5.11 5.55 -18.56
CA VAL A 309 -3.77 5.28 -18.05
C VAL A 309 -2.81 5.00 -19.20
N MET A 310 -1.52 5.28 -18.99
CA MET A 310 -0.46 4.88 -19.89
C MET A 310 -0.42 3.35 -20.05
N ALA A 311 -0.38 2.88 -21.30
CA ALA A 311 -0.20 1.46 -21.59
C ALA A 311 1.21 1.01 -21.18
N LYS A 312 1.30 -0.13 -20.50
CA LYS A 312 2.59 -0.73 -20.15
C LYS A 312 3.28 -1.27 -21.42
N PRO A 313 4.61 -1.15 -21.55
CA PRO A 313 5.34 -1.53 -22.77
C PRO A 313 5.64 -3.04 -22.81
N TYR A 314 4.60 -3.87 -22.73
CA TYR A 314 4.72 -5.34 -22.63
C TYR A 314 5.53 -5.96 -23.76
N LYS A 315 5.32 -5.49 -25.00
CA LYS A 315 5.98 -6.04 -26.17
C LYS A 315 7.47 -5.71 -26.15
N GLU A 316 7.79 -4.46 -25.88
CA GLU A 316 9.16 -3.95 -25.83
C GLU A 316 9.95 -4.64 -24.71
N ILE A 317 9.37 -4.76 -23.51
CA ILE A 317 9.99 -5.48 -22.39
C ILE A 317 10.26 -6.96 -22.72
N LYS A 318 9.34 -7.61 -23.45
CA LYS A 318 9.50 -9.01 -23.85
C LYS A 318 10.64 -9.19 -24.86
N GLU A 319 10.75 -8.27 -25.82
CA GLU A 319 11.69 -8.34 -26.95
C GLU A 319 13.09 -7.81 -26.61
N ILE A 320 13.23 -6.95 -25.61
CA ILE A 320 14.51 -6.32 -25.29
C ILE A 320 15.56 -7.34 -24.84
N CYS A 321 16.77 -7.15 -25.36
CA CYS A 321 17.95 -7.98 -25.10
C CYS A 321 17.76 -9.48 -25.38
N GLN A 322 16.79 -9.87 -26.22
CA GLN A 322 16.68 -11.24 -26.75
C GLN A 322 17.80 -11.55 -27.74
#